data_AF-A0A7C5SMG1-F1
#
_entry.id   AF-A0A7C5SMG1-F1
#
_cell.length_a   1.000
_cell.length_b   1.000
_cell.length_c   1.000
_cell.angle_alpha   90.00
_cell.angle_beta   90.00
_cell.angle_gamma   90.00
#
_symmetry.space_group_name_H-M   'P 1'
#
loop_
_entity.id
_entity.type
_entity.pdbx_description
1 polymer ?
#
loop_
_entity_poly.entity_id
_entity_poly.type
_entity_poly.pdbx_seq_one_letter_code
_entity_poly.pdbx_strand_id
1 'polypeptide(L)'
;MSHRRGQAEIIGGVIVIATLLLALAAVYFTLIGTQTIVVDVYSKRTNFESERSTEKLSVIYDHSTGVCKVVNTGAVDIHIARVWINEHDFCDSPCLSISENIPVGENLKIPRNIAPSYIVTTRGNVFSIKAECERQAAIYVYGAPPYPSENIIATNRLTYEEACIVVNITGVIGTDFGLLYNNGTWLYHKC
;
A
#
# COMPACT_ATOMS: atom_id res chain seq x y z
N MET A 1 -17.07 37.54 -69.11
CA MET A 1 -17.52 36.89 -67.85
C MET A 1 -16.66 35.71 -67.39
N SER A 2 -15.74 35.16 -68.20
CA SER A 2 -14.91 33.99 -67.84
C SER A 2 -13.87 34.25 -66.72
N HIS A 3 -13.20 35.40 -66.71
CA HIS A 3 -12.13 35.68 -65.73
C HIS A 3 -12.58 35.73 -64.25
N ARG A 4 -13.85 36.07 -63.96
CA ARG A 4 -14.35 36.15 -62.59
C ARG A 4 -14.60 34.77 -61.96
N ARG A 5 -14.86 33.72 -62.76
CA ARG A 5 -15.05 32.35 -62.26
C ARG A 5 -13.72 31.72 -61.83
N GLY A 6 -12.65 31.88 -62.63
CA GLY A 6 -11.33 31.35 -62.28
C GLY A 6 -10.71 31.98 -61.02
N GLN A 7 -10.96 33.28 -60.78
CA GLN A 7 -10.51 33.93 -59.54
C GLN A 7 -11.27 33.42 -58.30
N ALA A 8 -12.56 33.15 -58.43
CA ALA A 8 -13.36 32.61 -57.32
C ALA A 8 -12.95 31.17 -56.97
N GLU A 9 -12.62 30.34 -57.96
CA GLU A 9 -12.09 28.98 -57.73
C GLU A 9 -10.73 28.99 -57.04
N ILE A 10 -9.82 29.89 -57.43
CA ILE A 10 -8.51 30.02 -56.78
C ILE A 10 -8.68 30.48 -55.32
N ILE A 11 -9.51 31.49 -55.06
CA ILE A 11 -9.77 31.97 -53.69
C ILE A 11 -10.43 30.86 -52.86
N GLY A 12 -11.40 30.15 -53.42
CA GLY A 12 -12.04 28.99 -52.77
C GLY A 12 -11.03 27.89 -52.42
N GLY A 13 -10.15 27.53 -53.35
CA GLY A 13 -9.09 26.55 -53.14
C GLY A 13 -8.13 26.96 -52.03
N VAL A 14 -7.72 28.24 -51.98
CA VAL A 14 -6.84 28.77 -50.92
C VAL A 14 -7.51 28.70 -49.56
N ILE A 15 -8.81 29.04 -49.46
CA ILE A 15 -9.56 28.96 -48.20
C ILE A 15 -9.68 27.50 -47.72
N VAL A 16 -9.97 26.55 -48.61
CA VAL A 16 -10.06 25.13 -48.26
C VAL A 16 -8.71 24.60 -47.78
N ILE A 17 -7.60 24.95 -48.46
CA ILE A 17 -6.26 24.53 -48.02
C ILE A 17 -5.90 25.14 -46.66
N ALA A 18 -6.17 26.44 -46.46
CA ALA A 18 -5.88 27.11 -45.19
C ALA A 18 -6.68 26.52 -44.02
N THR A 19 -7.98 26.24 -44.22
CA THR A 19 -8.83 25.63 -43.20
C THR A 19 -8.43 24.18 -42.91
N LEU A 20 -8.01 23.41 -43.92
CA LEU A 20 -7.48 22.06 -43.74
C LEU A 20 -6.20 22.05 -42.91
N LEU A 21 -5.26 22.96 -43.19
CA LEU A 21 -4.01 23.08 -42.42
C LEU A 21 -4.28 23.47 -40.96
N LEU A 22 -5.22 24.40 -40.73
CA LEU A 22 -5.67 24.77 -39.39
C LEU A 22 -6.30 23.59 -38.64
N ALA A 23 -7.16 22.81 -39.31
CA ALA A 23 -7.77 21.61 -38.73
C ALA A 23 -6.73 20.55 -38.37
N LEU A 24 -5.76 20.29 -39.27
CA LEU A 24 -4.66 19.35 -39.01
C LEU A 24 -3.78 19.80 -37.84
N ALA A 25 -3.47 21.09 -37.76
CA ALA A 25 -2.71 21.65 -36.64
C ALA A 25 -3.48 21.49 -35.31
N ALA A 26 -4.77 21.78 -35.28
CA ALA A 26 -5.61 21.60 -34.09
C ALA A 26 -5.62 20.14 -33.63
N VAL A 27 -5.83 19.18 -34.55
CA VAL A 27 -5.80 17.75 -34.26
C VAL A 27 -4.43 17.33 -33.72
N TYR A 28 -3.35 17.78 -34.34
CA TYR A 28 -1.97 17.50 -33.90
C TYR A 28 -1.69 18.01 -32.48
N PHE A 29 -2.04 19.27 -32.16
CA PHE A 29 -1.86 19.81 -30.82
C PHE A 29 -2.72 19.10 -29.77
N THR A 30 -3.96 18.73 -30.10
CA THR A 30 -4.80 17.95 -29.17
C THR A 30 -4.26 16.55 -28.93
N LEU A 31 -3.77 15.85 -29.96
CA LEU A 31 -3.16 14.53 -29.82
C LEU A 31 -1.93 14.56 -28.91
N ILE A 32 -1.02 15.52 -29.13
CA ILE A 32 0.20 15.64 -28.32
C ILE A 32 -0.13 16.01 -26.87
N GLY A 33 -1.00 17.00 -26.66
CA GLY A 33 -1.41 17.40 -25.32
C GLY A 33 -2.05 16.24 -24.55
N THR A 34 -2.90 15.45 -25.21
CA THR A 34 -3.57 14.32 -24.57
C THR A 34 -2.59 13.17 -24.31
N GLN A 35 -1.73 12.81 -25.27
CA GLN A 35 -0.76 11.71 -25.09
C GLN A 35 0.26 12.00 -23.99
N THR A 36 0.78 13.23 -23.92
CA THR A 36 1.78 13.61 -22.90
C THR A 36 1.21 13.60 -21.49
N ILE A 37 0.01 14.18 -21.29
CA ILE A 37 -0.67 14.18 -19.99
C ILE A 37 -1.01 12.75 -19.56
N VAL A 38 -1.55 11.94 -20.48
CA VAL A 38 -1.95 10.57 -20.19
C VAL A 38 -0.74 9.73 -19.79
N VAL A 39 0.36 9.78 -20.54
CA VAL A 39 1.58 9.00 -20.23
C VAL A 39 2.21 9.41 -18.90
N ASP A 40 2.31 10.72 -18.61
CA ASP A 40 2.88 11.19 -17.34
C ASP A 40 2.03 10.78 -16.14
N VAL A 41 0.70 10.92 -16.22
CA VAL A 41 -0.22 10.50 -15.15
C VAL A 41 -0.18 8.98 -14.94
N TYR A 42 -0.14 8.18 -16.01
CA TYR A 42 -0.02 6.72 -15.90
C TYR A 42 1.33 6.30 -15.30
N SER A 43 2.42 6.95 -15.70
CA SER A 43 3.76 6.68 -15.16
C SER A 43 3.81 6.98 -13.66
N LYS A 44 3.35 8.18 -13.26
CA LYS A 44 3.26 8.58 -11.84
C LYS A 44 2.41 7.62 -11.02
N ARG A 45 1.25 7.20 -11.55
CA ARG A 45 0.39 6.23 -10.86
C ARG A 45 1.05 4.86 -10.73
N THR A 46 1.70 4.38 -11.79
CA THR A 46 2.38 3.08 -11.77
C THR A 46 3.52 3.08 -10.75
N ASN A 47 4.30 4.16 -10.70
CA ASN A 47 5.36 4.32 -9.71
C ASN A 47 4.78 4.38 -8.29
N PHE A 48 3.70 5.14 -8.08
CA PHE A 48 3.03 5.22 -6.79
C PHE A 48 2.52 3.85 -6.29
N GLU A 49 1.84 3.09 -7.15
CA GLU A 49 1.36 1.73 -6.80
C GLU A 49 2.52 0.75 -6.59
N SER A 50 3.59 0.87 -7.37
CA SER A 50 4.82 0.09 -7.18
C SER A 50 5.45 0.37 -5.81
N GLU A 51 5.66 1.64 -5.46
CA GLU A 51 6.14 2.05 -4.15
C GLU A 51 5.22 1.55 -3.04
N ARG A 52 3.90 1.74 -3.18
CA ARG A 52 2.90 1.24 -2.23
C ARG A 52 3.01 -0.26 -2.02
N SER A 53 3.22 -1.05 -3.08
CA SER A 53 3.35 -2.51 -2.98
C SER A 53 4.66 -2.97 -2.32
N THR A 54 5.67 -2.09 -2.28
CA THR A 54 6.99 -2.40 -1.73
C THR A 54 7.19 -1.91 -0.30
N GLU A 55 6.27 -1.11 0.25
CA GLU A 55 6.22 -0.81 1.68
C GLU A 55 5.95 -2.08 2.50
N LYS A 56 6.84 -2.40 3.42
CA LYS A 56 6.70 -3.54 4.33
C LYS A 56 7.20 -3.16 5.71
N LEU A 57 6.35 -3.40 6.72
CA LEU A 57 6.74 -3.33 8.12
C LEU A 57 6.77 -4.74 8.70
N SER A 58 7.76 -4.99 9.55
CA SER A 58 7.82 -6.17 10.40
C SER A 58 7.80 -5.73 11.85
N VAL A 59 7.07 -6.45 12.69
CA VAL A 59 7.00 -6.17 14.12
C VAL A 59 7.67 -7.34 14.82
N ILE A 60 8.75 -7.07 15.54
CA ILE A 60 9.55 -8.07 16.27
C ILE A 60 9.46 -7.77 17.76
N TYR A 61 8.97 -8.71 18.56
CA TYR A 61 8.91 -8.51 20.00
C TYR A 61 10.24 -8.91 20.68
N ASP A 62 10.80 -8.01 21.47
CA ASP A 62 12.00 -8.28 22.27
C ASP A 62 11.62 -8.70 23.69
N HIS A 63 11.75 -10.00 23.96
CA HIS A 63 11.40 -10.61 25.25
C HIS A 63 12.22 -10.10 26.43
N SER A 64 13.45 -9.65 26.19
CA SER A 64 14.34 -9.17 27.25
C SER A 64 13.94 -7.80 27.77
N THR A 65 13.37 -6.95 26.91
CA THR A 65 13.04 -5.55 27.22
C THR A 65 11.53 -5.28 27.26
N GLY A 66 10.70 -6.19 26.75
CA GLY A 66 9.25 -5.99 26.64
C GLY A 66 8.84 -4.97 25.57
N VAL A 67 9.72 -4.75 24.59
CA VAL A 67 9.56 -3.70 23.56
C VAL A 67 9.23 -4.33 22.21
N CYS A 68 8.27 -3.75 21.50
CA CYS A 68 7.98 -4.03 20.11
C CYS A 68 8.95 -3.25 19.22
N LYS A 69 9.75 -3.94 18.41
CA LYS A 69 10.62 -3.35 17.39
C LYS A 69 9.85 -3.35 16.06
N VAL A 70 9.48 -2.19 15.59
CA VAL A 70 8.87 -2.00 14.27
C VAL A 70 9.98 -1.68 13.28
N VAL A 71 10.14 -2.51 12.26
CA VAL A 71 11.25 -2.46 11.30
C VAL A 71 10.71 -2.28 9.90
N ASN A 72 11.23 -1.30 9.15
CA ASN A 72 10.97 -1.20 7.72
C ASN A 72 11.82 -2.21 6.97
N THR A 73 11.16 -3.28 6.51
CA THR A 73 11.76 -4.36 5.70
C THR A 73 11.44 -4.21 4.21
N GLY A 74 10.80 -3.10 3.83
CA GLY A 74 10.48 -2.74 2.46
C GLY A 74 11.69 -2.24 1.68
N ALA A 75 11.44 -1.92 0.41
CA ALA A 75 12.45 -1.33 -0.48
C ALA A 75 12.40 0.22 -0.51
N VAL A 76 11.43 0.82 0.18
CA VAL A 76 11.17 2.26 0.18
C VAL A 76 10.94 2.76 1.60
N ASP A 77 11.26 4.03 1.83
CA ASP A 77 11.00 4.70 3.10
C ASP A 77 9.50 4.86 3.33
N ILE A 78 9.10 4.66 4.58
CA ILE A 78 7.70 4.69 4.99
C ILE A 78 7.40 6.03 5.65
N HIS A 79 6.52 6.79 5.01
CA HIS A 79 5.97 8.03 5.57
C HIS A 79 4.66 7.74 6.28
N ILE A 80 4.58 8.08 7.56
CA ILE A 80 3.39 7.88 8.38
C ILE A 80 2.45 9.06 8.21
N ALA A 81 1.23 8.79 7.77
CA ALA A 81 0.17 9.79 7.75
C ALA A 81 -0.52 9.89 9.12
N ARG A 82 -0.83 8.73 9.71
CA ARG A 82 -1.65 8.64 10.93
C ARG A 82 -1.31 7.41 11.75
N VAL A 83 -1.43 7.56 13.06
CA VAL A 83 -1.26 6.49 14.04
C VAL A 83 -2.57 6.30 14.79
N TRP A 84 -3.08 5.08 14.82
CA TRP A 84 -4.27 4.72 15.57
C TRP A 84 -3.84 4.17 16.91
N ILE A 85 -4.12 4.90 17.99
CA ILE A 85 -3.73 4.51 19.34
C ILE A 85 -4.57 3.30 19.76
N ASN A 86 -5.87 3.37 19.51
CA ASN A 86 -6.84 2.29 19.68
C ASN A 86 -7.83 2.29 18.50
N GLU A 87 -8.92 1.54 18.57
CA GLU A 87 -9.93 1.44 17.50
C GLU A 87 -10.74 2.73 17.26
N HIS A 88 -10.65 3.72 18.17
CA HIS A 88 -11.47 4.93 18.15
C HIS A 88 -10.66 6.23 18.16
N ASP A 89 -9.46 6.19 18.73
CA ASP A 89 -8.56 7.33 18.90
C ASP A 89 -7.39 7.22 17.92
N PHE A 90 -7.23 8.26 17.12
CA PHE A 90 -6.11 8.42 16.20
C PHE A 90 -5.45 9.77 16.37
N CYS A 91 -4.20 9.85 15.95
CA CYS A 91 -3.46 11.09 15.84
C CYS A 91 -2.69 11.14 14.52
N ASP A 92 -2.64 12.32 13.91
CA ASP A 92 -1.82 12.56 12.74
C ASP A 92 -0.35 12.69 13.15
N SER A 93 0.57 12.31 12.26
CA SER A 93 2.01 12.36 12.51
C SER A 93 2.55 13.80 12.53
N PRO A 94 3.56 14.14 13.36
CA PRO A 94 4.23 13.30 14.35
C PRO A 94 3.42 13.19 15.65
N CYS A 95 3.28 11.97 16.15
CA CYS A 95 2.55 11.67 17.38
C CYS A 95 3.25 10.57 18.18
N LEU A 96 3.12 10.57 19.52
CA LEU A 96 3.65 9.52 20.41
C LEU A 96 5.16 9.26 20.30
N SER A 97 5.96 10.29 19.96
CA SER A 97 7.40 10.16 19.69
C SER A 97 7.75 9.21 18.54
N ILE A 98 6.76 8.84 17.71
CA ILE A 98 6.96 8.10 16.48
C ILE A 98 7.38 9.10 15.41
N SER A 99 8.54 8.86 14.80
CA SER A 99 9.03 9.65 13.67
C SER A 99 8.05 9.56 12.50
N GLU A 100 7.84 10.69 11.81
CA GLU A 100 7.02 10.75 10.60
C GLU A 100 7.58 9.89 9.46
N ASN A 101 8.89 9.65 9.48
CA ASN A 101 9.55 8.79 8.52
C ASN A 101 10.19 7.60 9.24
N ILE A 102 10.00 6.40 8.68
CA ILE A 102 10.70 5.17 9.05
C ILE A 102 11.57 4.75 7.86
N PRO A 103 12.87 5.10 7.88
CA PRO A 103 13.80 4.72 6.82
C PRO A 103 13.94 3.20 6.68
N VAL A 104 14.29 2.73 5.48
CA VAL A 104 14.57 1.30 5.24
C VAL A 104 15.67 0.80 6.19
N GLY A 105 15.43 -0.32 6.85
CA GLY A 105 16.37 -0.95 7.77
C GLY A 105 16.46 -0.31 9.17
N GLU A 106 15.74 0.78 9.42
CA GLU A 106 15.66 1.36 10.76
C GLU A 106 14.58 0.71 11.62
N ASN A 107 14.86 0.70 12.93
CA ASN A 107 14.04 0.07 13.95
C ASN A 107 13.46 1.11 14.89
N LEU A 108 12.14 1.26 14.87
CA LEU A 108 11.39 2.03 15.84
C LEU A 108 11.08 1.14 17.05
N LYS A 109 11.47 1.59 18.25
CA LYS A 109 11.27 0.85 19.50
C LYS A 109 10.07 1.42 20.24
N ILE A 110 9.01 0.63 20.36
CA ILE A 110 7.78 1.03 21.06
C ILE A 110 7.51 0.04 22.21
N PRO A 111 7.45 0.50 23.46
CA PRO A 111 7.05 -0.35 24.58
C PRO A 111 5.65 -0.95 24.35
N ARG A 112 5.48 -2.24 24.68
CA ARG A 112 4.24 -2.99 24.36
C ARG A 112 2.96 -2.34 24.92
N ASN A 113 3.02 -1.75 26.10
CA ASN A 113 1.88 -1.13 26.77
C ASN A 113 1.34 0.13 26.05
N ILE A 114 2.17 0.80 25.26
CA ILE A 114 1.82 2.00 24.50
C ILE A 114 1.88 1.77 22.99
N ALA A 115 1.98 0.51 22.55
CA ALA A 115 2.01 0.19 21.13
C ALA A 115 0.68 0.60 20.46
N PRO A 116 0.73 1.36 19.36
CA PRO A 116 -0.48 1.73 18.63
C PRO A 116 -1.13 0.49 18.00
N SER A 117 -2.43 0.55 17.80
CA SER A 117 -3.17 -0.53 17.13
C SER A 117 -2.76 -0.62 15.66
N TYR A 118 -2.75 0.53 14.97
CA TYR A 118 -2.41 0.60 13.55
C TYR A 118 -1.51 1.78 13.22
N ILE A 119 -0.66 1.60 12.20
CA ILE A 119 0.08 2.67 11.53
C ILE A 119 -0.43 2.76 10.10
N VAL A 120 -0.82 3.96 9.69
CA VAL A 120 -1.32 4.27 8.34
C VAL A 120 -0.28 5.11 7.59
N THR A 121 0.13 4.65 6.41
CA THR A 121 1.11 5.35 5.57
C THR A 121 0.46 6.37 4.66
N THR A 122 1.22 7.36 4.20
CA THR A 122 0.76 8.34 3.19
C THR A 122 0.38 7.68 1.86
N ARG A 123 0.92 6.48 1.59
CA ARG A 123 0.58 5.65 0.42
C ARG A 123 -0.65 4.76 0.64
N GLY A 124 -1.28 4.82 1.82
CA GLY A 124 -2.54 4.13 2.12
C GLY A 124 -2.39 2.66 2.50
N ASN A 125 -1.22 2.24 2.98
CA ASN A 125 -1.07 0.95 3.65
C ASN A 125 -1.39 1.07 5.13
N VAL A 126 -1.91 -0.01 5.70
CA VAL A 126 -2.26 -0.09 7.13
C VAL A 126 -1.60 -1.31 7.72
N PHE A 127 -0.75 -1.07 8.72
CA PHE A 127 0.00 -2.11 9.41
C PHE A 127 -0.51 -2.26 10.83
N SER A 128 -0.86 -3.49 11.23
CA SER A 128 -1.25 -3.80 12.60
C SER A 128 0.00 -3.99 13.47
N ILE A 129 0.15 -3.15 14.49
CA ILE A 129 1.35 -3.14 15.32
C ILE A 129 1.10 -3.85 16.65
N LYS A 130 0.09 -3.43 17.41
CA LYS A 130 -0.21 -4.00 18.73
C LYS A 130 -0.55 -5.49 18.65
N ALA A 131 -1.45 -5.88 17.75
CA ALA A 131 -1.87 -7.28 17.63
C ALA A 131 -0.70 -8.18 17.17
N GLU A 132 0.14 -7.69 16.25
CA GLU A 132 1.31 -8.45 15.79
C GLU A 132 2.37 -8.58 16.90
N CYS A 133 2.60 -7.51 17.66
CA CYS A 133 3.50 -7.55 18.80
C CYS A 133 3.01 -8.52 19.89
N GLU A 134 1.70 -8.51 20.20
CA GLU A 134 1.10 -9.45 21.14
C GLU A 134 1.15 -10.90 20.64
N ARG A 135 0.95 -11.11 19.32
CA ARG A 135 1.12 -12.41 18.67
C ARG A 135 2.54 -12.94 18.83
N GLN A 136 3.56 -12.14 18.52
CA GLN A 136 4.95 -12.56 18.68
C GLN A 136 5.34 -12.79 20.14
N ALA A 137 4.83 -11.96 21.06
CA ALA A 137 5.02 -12.15 22.49
C ALA A 137 4.46 -13.51 22.99
N ALA A 138 3.34 -13.97 22.42
CA ALA A 138 2.75 -15.27 22.72
C ALA A 138 3.52 -16.43 22.05
N ILE A 139 3.96 -16.28 20.80
CA ILE A 139 4.64 -17.32 20.02
C ILE A 139 5.93 -17.84 20.68
N TYR A 140 6.73 -16.96 21.29
CA TYR A 140 7.98 -17.37 21.97
C TYR A 140 7.75 -18.26 23.19
N VAL A 141 6.57 -18.17 23.83
CA VAL A 141 6.20 -19.11 24.90
C VAL A 141 6.07 -20.54 24.36
N TYR A 142 5.88 -20.71 23.04
CA TYR A 142 5.63 -21.99 22.37
C TYR A 142 6.65 -22.38 21.28
N GLY A 143 7.70 -21.57 21.06
CA GLY A 143 8.85 -21.95 20.21
C GLY A 143 8.65 -21.86 18.69
N ALA A 144 7.71 -21.04 18.18
CA ALA A 144 7.56 -20.84 16.73
C ALA A 144 8.43 -19.67 16.19
N PRO A 145 8.87 -19.72 14.92
CA PRO A 145 9.66 -18.66 14.30
C PRO A 145 8.86 -17.35 14.10
N PRO A 146 9.52 -16.17 14.03
CA PRO A 146 8.84 -14.89 13.84
C PRO A 146 8.21 -14.79 12.45
N TYR A 147 6.92 -14.46 12.41
CA TYR A 147 6.18 -14.22 11.18
C TYR A 147 6.22 -12.74 10.80
N PRO A 148 6.32 -12.39 9.50
CA PRO A 148 6.18 -11.00 9.06
C PRO A 148 4.75 -10.50 9.32
N SER A 149 4.62 -9.20 9.62
CA SER A 149 3.30 -8.57 9.75
C SER A 149 2.62 -8.52 8.39
N GLU A 150 1.36 -8.95 8.33
CA GLU A 150 0.59 -8.94 7.08
C GLU A 150 -0.02 -7.55 6.85
N ASN A 151 0.17 -7.03 5.63
CA ASN A 151 -0.52 -5.82 5.19
C ASN A 151 -2.00 -6.16 4.96
N ILE A 152 -2.88 -5.64 5.81
CA ILE A 152 -4.31 -6.00 5.86
C ILE A 152 -5.07 -5.53 4.61
N ILE A 153 -4.55 -4.57 3.85
CA ILE A 153 -5.24 -3.98 2.69
C ILE A 153 -4.65 -4.43 1.35
N ALA A 154 -3.45 -5.01 1.32
CA ALA A 154 -2.86 -5.56 0.11
C ALA A 154 -3.42 -6.95 -0.28
N THR A 155 -4.25 -7.56 0.57
CA THR A 155 -4.97 -8.79 0.25
C THR A 155 -6.19 -8.46 -0.62
N ASN A 156 -6.04 -8.65 -1.93
CA ASN A 156 -7.17 -8.77 -2.85
C ASN A 156 -8.22 -9.72 -2.24
N ARG A 157 -9.41 -9.21 -1.92
CA ARG A 157 -10.57 -9.98 -1.44
C ARG A 157 -10.25 -10.96 -0.30
N LEU A 158 -10.47 -10.51 0.94
CA LEU A 158 -10.94 -11.41 2.00
C LEU A 158 -12.36 -11.88 1.66
N THR A 159 -12.47 -12.81 0.70
CA THR A 159 -13.65 -13.68 0.59
C THR A 159 -13.35 -14.90 1.43
N TYR A 160 -13.82 -14.89 2.67
CA TYR A 160 -14.34 -16.01 3.48
C TYR A 160 -14.23 -15.65 4.97
N GLU A 161 -15.31 -15.89 5.71
CA GLU A 161 -15.44 -15.58 7.14
C GLU A 161 -14.60 -16.50 8.05
N GLU A 162 -13.76 -17.38 7.50
CA GLU A 162 -12.89 -18.27 8.26
C GLU A 162 -11.56 -18.47 7.53
N ALA A 163 -10.45 -18.11 8.19
CA ALA A 163 -9.11 -18.47 7.76
C ALA A 163 -8.57 -19.57 8.70
N CYS A 164 -8.64 -20.85 8.30
CA CYS A 164 -7.84 -21.91 8.94
C CYS A 164 -6.40 -21.75 8.44
N ILE A 165 -5.46 -21.43 9.32
CA ILE A 165 -4.03 -21.59 9.05
C ILE A 165 -3.64 -22.99 9.52
N VAL A 166 -3.35 -23.88 8.58
CA VAL A 166 -2.83 -25.23 8.87
C VAL A 166 -1.35 -25.10 9.20
N VAL A 167 -0.98 -25.36 10.45
CA VAL A 167 0.43 -25.34 10.88
C VAL A 167 0.93 -26.78 10.92
N ASN A 168 1.74 -27.16 9.93
CA ASN A 168 2.43 -28.44 9.97
C ASN A 168 3.70 -28.30 10.84
N ILE A 169 3.59 -28.70 12.11
CA ILE A 169 4.71 -28.65 13.06
C ILE A 169 5.58 -29.88 12.82
N THR A 170 6.69 -29.73 12.09
CA THR A 170 7.68 -30.79 11.94
C THR A 170 8.27 -31.16 13.30
N GLY A 171 8.00 -32.38 13.77
CA GLY A 171 8.51 -32.94 15.03
C GLY A 171 7.44 -33.53 15.96
N VAL A 172 6.15 -33.32 15.68
CA VAL A 172 5.05 -33.93 16.42
C VAL A 172 4.36 -34.96 15.52
N ILE A 173 4.52 -36.25 15.84
CA ILE A 173 3.82 -37.31 15.12
C ILE A 173 2.36 -37.31 15.58
N GLY A 174 1.42 -36.93 14.71
CA GLY A 174 0.05 -37.44 14.78
C GLY A 174 -1.12 -36.47 15.01
N THR A 175 -0.97 -35.15 14.88
CA THR A 175 -2.14 -34.25 14.84
C THR A 175 -1.82 -32.99 14.05
N ASP A 176 -2.51 -32.80 12.93
CA ASP A 176 -2.62 -31.50 12.28
C ASP A 176 -3.25 -30.51 13.28
N PHE A 177 -2.62 -29.35 13.48
CA PHE A 177 -3.12 -28.32 14.39
C PHE A 177 -3.49 -27.08 13.58
N GLY A 178 -4.76 -26.67 13.69
CA GLY A 178 -5.26 -25.40 13.18
C GLY A 178 -5.42 -24.39 14.31
N LEU A 179 -5.11 -23.13 14.04
CA LEU A 179 -5.55 -22.02 14.88
C LEU A 179 -6.71 -21.34 14.16
N LEU A 180 -7.86 -21.26 14.82
CA LEU A 180 -9.04 -20.57 14.32
C LEU A 180 -9.23 -19.26 15.10
N TYR A 181 -9.41 -18.17 14.36
CA TYR A 181 -9.71 -16.86 14.93
C TYR A 181 -11.23 -16.66 14.94
N ASN A 182 -11.82 -16.52 16.13
CA ASN A 182 -13.26 -16.25 16.28
C ASN A 182 -13.48 -15.17 17.34
N ASN A 183 -14.22 -14.11 16.99
CA ASN A 183 -14.57 -13.00 17.90
C ASN A 183 -13.39 -12.44 18.70
N GLY A 184 -12.27 -12.16 18.03
CA GLY A 184 -11.11 -11.52 18.70
C GLY A 184 -10.28 -12.45 19.58
N THR A 185 -10.63 -13.73 19.68
CA THR A 185 -9.90 -14.73 20.48
C THR A 185 -9.42 -15.88 19.61
N TRP A 186 -8.16 -16.28 19.84
CA TRP A 186 -7.61 -17.47 19.21
C TRP A 186 -8.11 -18.69 19.96
N LEU A 187 -8.92 -19.50 19.29
CA LEU A 187 -9.46 -20.73 19.84
C LEU A 187 -8.68 -21.92 19.29
N TYR A 188 -8.34 -22.86 20.17
CA TYR A 188 -7.83 -24.17 19.76
C TYR A 188 -8.92 -24.88 18.96
N HIS A 189 -8.62 -25.26 17.71
CA HIS A 189 -9.55 -26.02 16.88
C HIS A 189 -8.80 -27.08 16.06
N LYS A 190 -9.30 -28.31 16.04
CA LYS A 190 -8.89 -29.28 15.02
C LYS A 190 -9.63 -28.90 13.73
N CYS A 191 -8.96 -28.15 12.84
CA CYS A 191 -9.13 -28.43 11.42
C CYS A 191 -8.42 -29.79 11.19
#